data_AF-A0A1Q7B4A1-F1
#
_entry.id   AF-A0A1Q7B4A1-F1
#
_cell.length_a   1.000
_cell.length_b   1.000
_cell.length_c   1.000
_cell.angle_alpha   90.00
_cell.angle_beta   90.00
_cell.angle_gamma   90.00
#
_symmetry.space_group_name_H-M   'P 1'
#
loop_
_entity.id
_entity.type
_entity.pdbx_description
1 polymer ?
#
loop_
_entity_poly.entity_id
_entity_poly.type
_entity_poly.pdbx_seq_one_letter_code
_entity_poly.pdbx_strand_id
1 'polypeptide(L)'
;MANDVVHSSRDWLRSPHASLLAWWIPQAAILAGLFAPVAVRTAVWIIALIWMGTACVLNAKRCGRTHCRFTGPYYLAMIIPVLALGLGVISLGLSAWVVLGVVIILGGKTIWWTTERAWGKFSEVRRR
;
A
#
# COMPACT_ATOMS: atom_id res chain seq x y z
N MET A 1 17.14 19.20 8.10
CA MET A 1 16.66 20.31 7.23
C MET A 1 17.20 20.20 5.80
N ALA A 2 18.49 20.37 5.51
CA ALA A 2 19.01 20.25 4.13
C ALA A 2 18.75 18.85 3.51
N ASN A 3 18.98 17.78 4.27
CA ASN A 3 18.70 16.41 3.82
C ASN A 3 17.20 16.20 3.54
N ASP A 4 16.30 16.75 4.36
CA ASP A 4 14.85 16.62 4.16
C ASP A 4 14.37 17.29 2.86
N VAL A 5 14.99 18.41 2.48
CA VAL A 5 14.69 19.11 1.22
C VAL A 5 15.11 18.26 0.02
N VAL A 6 16.30 17.65 0.08
CA VAL A 6 16.80 16.74 -0.97
C VAL A 6 15.96 15.46 -1.05
N HIS A 7 15.61 14.86 0.08
CA HIS A 7 14.72 13.70 0.14
C HIS A 7 13.34 14.05 -0.40
N SER A 8 12.80 15.21 -0.03
CA SER A 8 11.49 15.64 -0.50
C SER A 8 11.44 15.94 -2.00
N SER A 9 12.52 16.42 -2.64
CA SER A 9 12.51 16.61 -4.10
C SER A 9 12.55 15.29 -4.86
N ARG A 10 13.09 14.24 -4.23
CA ARG A 10 13.14 12.87 -4.77
C ARG A 10 11.88 12.06 -4.50
N ASP A 11 11.01 12.53 -3.60
CA ASP A 11 9.72 11.92 -3.26
C ASP A 11 8.68 12.20 -4.36
N TRP A 12 8.68 11.36 -5.41
CA TRP A 12 7.75 11.49 -6.53
C TRP A 12 6.28 11.28 -6.14
N LEU A 13 6.00 10.50 -5.09
CA LEU A 13 4.65 10.27 -4.57
C LEU A 13 4.09 11.51 -3.85
N ARG A 14 4.91 12.55 -3.61
CA ARG A 14 4.44 13.86 -3.16
C ARG A 14 3.64 14.59 -4.24
N SER A 15 3.88 14.31 -5.53
CA SER A 15 3.15 14.98 -6.61
C SER A 15 1.67 14.57 -6.60
N PRO A 16 0.72 15.50 -6.79
CA PRO A 16 -0.71 15.19 -6.75
C PRO A 16 -1.11 14.10 -7.76
N HIS A 17 -0.53 14.14 -8.96
CA HIS A 17 -0.80 13.16 -10.01
C HIS A 17 -0.27 11.77 -9.65
N ALA A 18 1.00 11.65 -9.22
CA ALA A 18 1.53 10.35 -8.82
C ALA A 18 0.79 9.82 -7.58
N SER A 19 0.40 10.70 -6.65
CA SER A 19 -0.42 10.34 -5.49
C SER A 19 -1.81 9.81 -5.91
N LEU A 20 -2.46 10.46 -6.88
CA LEU A 20 -3.72 9.98 -7.46
C LEU A 20 -3.57 8.58 -8.06
N LEU A 21 -2.56 8.39 -8.90
CA LEU A 21 -2.32 7.11 -9.58
C LEU A 21 -1.87 5.99 -8.62
N ALA A 22 -1.07 6.32 -7.62
CA ALA A 22 -0.50 5.34 -6.69
C ALA A 22 -1.44 4.94 -5.55
N TRP A 23 -2.41 5.79 -5.20
CA TRP A 23 -3.23 5.57 -4.00
C TRP A 23 -4.73 5.57 -4.28
N TRP A 24 -5.24 6.61 -4.91
CA TRP A 24 -6.68 6.80 -5.07
C TRP A 24 -7.27 5.82 -6.06
N ILE A 25 -6.62 5.61 -7.21
CA ILE A 25 -7.08 4.63 -8.21
C ILE A 25 -7.08 3.20 -7.63
N PRO A 26 -6.00 2.70 -7.02
CA PRO A 26 -5.99 1.38 -6.39
C PRO A 26 -7.04 1.20 -5.28
N GLN A 27 -7.23 2.21 -4.41
CA GLN A 27 -8.24 2.13 -3.35
C GLN A 27 -9.66 2.12 -3.92
N ALA A 28 -9.93 2.95 -4.93
CA ALA A 28 -11.21 2.92 -5.64
C ALA A 28 -11.43 1.56 -6.31
N ALA A 29 -10.41 0.97 -6.92
CA ALA A 29 -10.47 -0.36 -7.53
C ALA A 29 -10.75 -1.47 -6.51
N ILE A 30 -10.13 -1.41 -5.32
CA ILE A 30 -10.41 -2.33 -4.21
C ILE A 30 -11.88 -2.25 -3.79
N LEU A 31 -12.39 -1.02 -3.58
CA LEU A 31 -13.78 -0.79 -3.19
C LEU A 31 -14.77 -1.23 -4.27
N ALA A 32 -14.52 -0.87 -5.54
CA ALA A 32 -15.35 -1.26 -6.66
C ALA A 32 -15.33 -2.79 -6.88
N GLY A 33 -14.18 -3.44 -6.66
CA GLY A 33 -14.02 -4.89 -6.75
C GLY A 33 -14.93 -5.67 -5.80
N LEU A 34 -15.43 -5.08 -4.71
CA LEU A 34 -16.40 -5.72 -3.82
C LEU A 34 -17.70 -6.11 -4.53
N PHE A 35 -18.07 -5.41 -5.60
CA PHE A 35 -19.27 -5.70 -6.39
C PHE A 35 -19.01 -6.65 -7.56
N ALA A 36 -17.75 -7.01 -7.80
CA ALA A 36 -17.36 -7.91 -8.88
C ALA A 36 -17.42 -9.39 -8.43
N PRO A 37 -17.51 -10.34 -9.39
CA PRO A 37 -17.34 -11.76 -9.13
C PRO A 37 -15.98 -12.06 -8.46
N VAL A 38 -15.90 -13.13 -7.66
CA VAL A 38 -14.73 -13.46 -6.83
C VAL A 38 -13.42 -13.49 -7.63
N ALA A 39 -13.41 -14.10 -8.81
CA ALA A 39 -12.22 -14.16 -9.66
C ALA A 39 -11.73 -12.76 -10.08
N VAL A 40 -12.64 -11.90 -10.53
CA VAL A 40 -12.34 -10.52 -10.94
C VAL A 40 -11.89 -9.68 -9.75
N ARG A 41 -12.60 -9.77 -8.62
CA ARG A 41 -12.23 -9.10 -7.37
C ARG A 41 -10.81 -9.46 -6.93
N THR A 42 -10.49 -10.75 -6.93
CA THR A 42 -9.17 -11.28 -6.56
C THR A 42 -8.08 -10.68 -7.45
N ALA A 43 -8.25 -10.74 -8.78
CA ALA A 43 -7.29 -10.18 -9.72
C ALA A 43 -7.09 -8.67 -9.52
N VAL A 44 -8.19 -7.91 -9.41
CA VAL A 44 -8.15 -6.45 -9.19
C VAL A 44 -7.41 -6.10 -7.91
N TRP A 45 -7.71 -6.79 -6.81
CA TRP A 45 -7.08 -6.53 -5.52
C TRP A 45 -5.59 -6.86 -5.54
N ILE A 46 -5.19 -7.97 -6.15
CA ILE A 46 -3.78 -8.33 -6.29
C ILE A 46 -3.02 -7.28 -7.10
N ILE A 47 -3.56 -6.87 -8.26
CA ILE A 47 -2.93 -5.85 -9.12
C ILE A 47 -2.79 -4.53 -8.35
N ALA A 48 -3.85 -4.10 -7.65
CA ALA A 48 -3.83 -2.90 -6.83
C ALA A 48 -2.75 -2.96 -5.72
N LEU A 49 -2.66 -4.08 -5.00
CA LEU A 49 -1.69 -4.29 -3.93
C LEU A 49 -0.25 -4.35 -4.45
N ILE A 50 -0.01 -5.03 -5.58
CA ILE A 50 1.31 -5.06 -6.24
C ILE A 50 1.72 -3.64 -6.62
N TRP A 51 0.82 -2.87 -7.24
CA TRP A 51 1.09 -1.50 -7.66
C TRP A 51 1.42 -0.60 -6.47
N MET A 52 0.55 -0.55 -5.46
CA MET A 52 0.76 0.25 -4.24
C MET A 52 2.04 -0.16 -3.51
N GLY A 53 2.24 -1.47 -3.32
CA GLY A 53 3.40 -2.04 -2.64
C GLY A 53 4.71 -1.70 -3.35
N THR A 54 4.74 -1.86 -4.68
CA THR A 54 5.92 -1.55 -5.50
C THR A 54 6.21 -0.06 -5.53
N ALA A 55 5.19 0.80 -5.69
CA ALA A 55 5.36 2.24 -5.65
C ALA A 55 5.97 2.70 -4.32
N CYS A 56 5.52 2.15 -3.20
CA CYS A 56 6.12 2.37 -1.88
C CYS A 56 7.59 1.93 -1.83
N VAL A 57 7.89 0.69 -2.19
CA VAL A 57 9.27 0.15 -2.10
C VAL A 57 10.23 0.99 -2.94
N LEU A 58 9.83 1.34 -4.17
CA LEU A 58 10.64 2.18 -5.05
C LEU A 58 10.79 3.60 -4.51
N ASN A 59 9.73 4.19 -3.95
CA ASN A 59 9.82 5.51 -3.33
C ASN A 59 10.76 5.50 -2.11
N ALA A 60 10.62 4.53 -1.22
CA ALA A 60 11.49 4.37 -0.06
C ALA A 60 12.97 4.20 -0.47
N LYS A 61 13.25 3.40 -1.50
CA LYS A 61 14.61 3.24 -2.06
C LYS A 61 15.17 4.54 -2.65
N ARG A 62 14.32 5.36 -3.28
CA ARG A 62 14.71 6.60 -3.95
C ARG A 62 14.90 7.79 -2.99
N CYS A 63 13.96 7.98 -2.07
CA CYS A 63 13.89 9.18 -1.22
C CYS A 63 14.00 8.89 0.28
N GLY A 64 14.02 7.63 0.72
CA GLY A 64 14.11 7.31 2.16
C GLY A 64 12.80 7.57 2.93
N ARG A 65 11.64 7.64 2.26
CA ARG A 65 10.36 7.85 2.93
C ARG A 65 10.09 6.73 3.93
N THR A 66 9.96 7.10 5.20
CA THR A 66 9.88 6.15 6.31
C THR A 66 8.69 5.23 6.19
N HIS A 67 7.46 5.77 6.04
CA HIS A 67 6.28 4.90 5.97
C HIS A 67 6.34 3.96 4.77
N CYS A 68 6.81 4.43 3.62
CA CYS A 68 6.90 3.62 2.39
C CYS A 68 7.77 2.37 2.59
N ARG A 69 8.76 2.43 3.49
CA ARG A 69 9.61 1.29 3.85
C ARG A 69 8.82 0.16 4.52
N PHE A 70 7.74 0.48 5.21
CA PHE A 70 6.91 -0.48 5.95
C PHE A 70 5.59 -0.78 5.23
N THR A 71 4.93 0.24 4.67
CA THR A 71 3.67 0.07 3.93
C THR A 71 3.86 -0.73 2.64
N GLY A 72 5.02 -0.61 1.99
CA GLY A 72 5.33 -1.37 0.77
C GLY A 72 5.28 -2.89 1.00
N PRO A 73 6.13 -3.44 1.89
CA PRO A 73 6.08 -4.85 2.27
C PRO A 73 4.72 -5.28 2.81
N TYR A 74 4.04 -4.42 3.58
CA TYR A 74 2.70 -4.69 4.09
C TYR A 74 1.68 -4.96 2.97
N TYR A 75 1.58 -4.08 1.95
CA TYR A 75 0.65 -4.29 0.85
C TYR A 75 0.97 -5.56 0.05
N LEU A 76 2.26 -5.85 -0.16
CA LEU A 76 2.66 -7.10 -0.83
C LEU A 76 2.31 -8.33 0.01
N ALA A 77 2.46 -8.28 1.33
CA ALA A 77 2.06 -9.37 2.23
C ALA A 77 0.54 -9.60 2.23
N MET A 78 -0.27 -8.55 2.07
CA MET A 78 -1.74 -8.65 1.98
C MET A 78 -2.23 -9.41 0.73
N ILE A 79 -1.37 -9.69 -0.26
CA ILE A 79 -1.71 -10.56 -1.39
C ILE A 79 -2.02 -11.99 -0.92
N ILE A 80 -1.36 -12.46 0.14
CA ILE A 80 -1.53 -13.81 0.68
C ILE A 80 -2.98 -14.06 1.14
N PRO A 81 -3.57 -13.25 2.05
CA PRO A 81 -4.97 -13.43 2.45
C PRO A 81 -5.96 -13.19 1.29
N VAL A 82 -5.64 -12.32 0.32
CA VAL A 82 -6.46 -12.14 -0.89
C VAL A 82 -6.50 -13.43 -1.73
N LEU A 83 -5.36 -14.08 -1.94
CA LEU A 83 -5.29 -15.38 -2.62
C LEU A 83 -6.02 -16.47 -1.84
N ALA A 84 -5.88 -16.51 -0.52
CA ALA A 84 -6.55 -17.51 0.32
C ALA A 84 -8.09 -17.41 0.21
N LEU A 85 -8.65 -16.19 0.20
CA LEU A 85 -10.07 -15.98 -0.03
C LEU A 85 -10.47 -16.22 -1.50
N GLY A 86 -9.67 -15.75 -2.45
CA GLY A 86 -9.97 -15.84 -3.88
C GLY A 86 -9.96 -17.26 -4.43
N LEU A 87 -9.08 -18.12 -3.92
CA LEU A 87 -8.97 -19.53 -4.27
C LEU A 87 -9.92 -20.43 -3.47
N GLY A 88 -10.68 -19.87 -2.53
CA GLY A 88 -11.60 -20.65 -1.69
C GLY A 88 -10.92 -21.54 -0.65
N VAL A 89 -9.63 -21.32 -0.34
CA VAL A 89 -8.93 -22.01 0.76
C VAL A 89 -9.61 -21.70 2.08
N ILE A 90 -10.14 -20.47 2.20
CA ILE A 90 -10.99 -20.03 3.30
C ILE A 90 -12.35 -19.64 2.69
N SER A 91 -13.37 -20.49 2.88
CA SER A 91 -14.74 -20.22 2.44
C SER A 91 -15.46 -19.29 3.42
N LEU A 92 -15.22 -18.00 3.25
CA LEU A 92 -15.96 -16.95 3.95
C LEU A 92 -16.68 -16.07 2.92
N GLY A 93 -17.88 -15.61 3.28
CA GLY A 93 -18.71 -14.78 2.40
C GLY A 93 -18.16 -13.37 2.19
N LEU A 94 -18.99 -12.47 1.65
CA LEU A 94 -18.63 -11.08 1.38
C LEU A 94 -18.08 -10.34 2.61
N SER A 95 -18.50 -10.71 3.82
CA SER A 95 -18.01 -10.13 5.07
C SER A 95 -16.50 -10.26 5.25
N ALA A 96 -15.88 -11.40 4.86
CA ALA A 96 -14.44 -11.56 4.95
C ALA A 96 -13.68 -10.66 3.97
N TRP A 97 -14.24 -10.45 2.77
CA TRP A 97 -13.70 -9.49 1.81
C TRP A 97 -13.77 -8.07 2.36
N VAL A 98 -14.89 -7.68 2.97
CA VAL A 98 -15.04 -6.36 3.59
C VAL A 98 -14.02 -6.17 4.72
N VAL A 99 -13.92 -7.14 5.64
CA VAL A 99 -12.95 -7.11 6.74
C VAL A 99 -11.52 -7.00 6.19
N LEU A 100 -11.17 -7.80 5.18
CA LEU A 100 -9.85 -7.76 4.57
C LEU A 100 -9.56 -6.40 3.91
N GLY A 101 -10.54 -5.82 3.20
CA GLY A 101 -10.42 -4.48 2.62
C GLY A 101 -10.19 -3.40 3.68
N VAL A 102 -10.92 -3.47 4.80
CA VAL A 102 -10.73 -2.59 5.95
C VAL A 102 -9.33 -2.75 6.55
N VAL A 103 -8.89 -4.00 6.74
CA VAL A 103 -7.53 -4.30 7.25
C VAL A 103 -6.49 -3.69 6.33
N ILE A 104 -6.56 -3.92 5.01
CA ILE A 104 -5.62 -3.37 4.01
C ILE A 104 -5.53 -1.84 4.11
N ILE A 105 -6.68 -1.16 4.09
CA ILE A 105 -6.71 0.31 4.04
C ILE A 105 -6.29 0.91 5.38
N LEU A 106 -6.90 0.49 6.49
CA LEU A 106 -6.60 1.03 7.81
C LEU A 106 -5.21 0.59 8.30
N GLY A 107 -4.78 -0.62 7.98
CA GLY A 107 -3.42 -1.10 8.22
C GLY A 107 -2.37 -0.22 7.55
N GLY A 108 -2.56 0.12 6.27
CA GLY A 108 -1.68 1.07 5.58
C GLY A 108 -1.63 2.46 6.25
N LYS A 109 -2.79 2.99 6.67
CA LYS A 109 -2.88 4.29 7.36
C LYS A 109 -2.25 4.28 8.75
N THR A 110 -2.44 3.21 9.52
CA THR A 110 -1.86 3.05 10.86
C THR A 110 -0.35 2.90 10.79
N ILE A 111 0.17 2.10 9.85
CA ILE A 111 1.62 2.00 9.60
C ILE A 111 2.18 3.37 9.22
N TRP A 112 1.51 4.10 8.33
CA TRP A 112 1.94 5.45 7.98
C TRP A 112 2.04 6.38 9.19
N TRP A 113 0.95 6.50 9.94
CA TRP A 113 0.91 7.39 11.11
C TRP A 113 1.94 7.01 12.16
N THR A 114 2.01 5.72 12.54
CA THR A 114 2.93 5.24 13.58
C THR A 114 4.40 5.40 13.19
N THR A 115 4.77 5.02 11.96
CA THR A 115 6.17 5.04 11.52
C THR A 115 6.69 6.47 11.35
N GLU A 116 5.89 7.39 10.79
CA GLU A 116 6.31 8.79 10.68
C GLU A 116 6.34 9.49 12.04
N ARG A 117 5.45 9.11 12.97
CA ARG A 117 5.47 9.62 14.35
C ARG A 117 6.73 9.18 15.09
N ALA A 118 7.17 7.93 14.89
CA ALA A 118 8.30 7.35 15.61
C ALA A 118 9.68 7.74 15.02
N TRP A 119 9.81 7.80 13.68
CA TRP A 119 11.10 8.00 13.01
C TRP A 119 11.16 9.21 12.08
N GLY A 120 10.11 10.03 12.02
CA GLY A 120 10.02 11.16 11.10
C GLY A 120 9.65 10.75 9.67
N LYS A 121 9.43 11.75 8.80
CA LYS A 121 8.96 11.55 7.42
C LYS A 121 9.99 10.84 6.53
N PHE A 122 11.26 11.17 6.72
CA PHE A 122 12.38 10.58 6.01
C PHE A 122 13.34 9.97 7.03
N SER A 123 13.67 8.70 6.84
CA SER A 123 14.72 8.04 7.61
C SER A 123 15.91 7.89 6.67
N GLU A 124 17.09 8.33 7.13
CA GLU A 124 18.31 8.08 6.36
C GLU A 124 18.47 6.57 6.21
N VAL A 125 18.30 6.10 4.97
CA VAL A 125 18.83 4.79 4.59
C VAL A 125 20.34 4.95 4.65
N ARG A 126 20.93 4.65 5.81
CA ARG A 126 22.37 4.40 5.92
C ARG A 126 22.66 3.31 4.89
N ARG A 127 23.14 3.72 3.71
CA ARG A 127 23.68 2.82 2.70
C ARG A 127 24.80 2.06 3.41
N ARG A 128 24.52 0.82 3.81
CA ARG A 128 25.57 -0.17 3.99
C ARG A 128 25.95 -0.69 2.62
#